data_AF-A0A1Q6CKJ4-F1
#
_entry.id   AF-A0A1Q6CKJ4-F1
#
_cell.length_a   1.000
_cell.length_b   1.000
_cell.length_c   1.000
_cell.angle_alpha   90.00
_cell.angle_beta   90.00
_cell.angle_gamma   90.00
#
_symmetry.space_group_name_H-M   'P 1'
#
loop_
_entity.id
_entity.type
_entity.pdbx_description
1 polymer ?
#
loop_
_entity_poly.entity_id
_entity_poly.type
_entity_poly.pdbx_seq_one_letter_code
_entity_poly.pdbx_strand_id
1 'polypeptide(L)'
;MKGLGNKNAAINVYVESTPNIDKYLEQTTCRFMDMNEINAIGQQAGNGWRKVFNVYAKFIYELSTDEARSFENWQQFRDKQLLQVGSSLCLWLSCSAEQLKRNINKSDAIHIVMGKGYAKKLSLTERCFWLSEDFAIKSEQQLIICPYFDYRQLTNEKITYLCQLLKQSFPDFYKALS
;
A
#
# COMPACT_ATOMS: atom_id res chain seq x y z
N MET A 1 12.71 4.63 8.21
CA MET A 1 11.87 4.90 7.03
C MET A 1 10.63 5.60 7.51
N LYS A 2 10.16 6.57 6.73
CA LYS A 2 8.96 7.34 7.02
C LYS A 2 7.74 6.60 6.49
N GLY A 3 6.76 6.36 7.34
CA GLY A 3 5.54 5.66 6.94
C GLY A 3 4.36 5.92 7.86
N LEU A 4 3.19 5.49 7.41
CA LEU A 4 1.93 5.55 8.14
C LEU A 4 1.43 4.11 8.33
N GLY A 5 0.96 3.76 9.53
CA GLY A 5 0.49 2.42 9.87
C GLY A 5 1.48 1.58 10.68
N ASN A 6 1.40 0.27 10.50
CA ASN A 6 2.16 -0.70 11.26
C ASN A 6 3.53 -0.97 10.63
N LYS A 7 4.62 -0.62 11.31
CA LYS A 7 5.99 -0.88 10.79
C LYS A 7 6.31 -2.36 10.50
N ASN A 8 5.56 -3.28 11.10
CA ASN A 8 5.67 -4.73 10.91
C ASN A 8 4.42 -5.29 10.19
N ALA A 9 3.79 -4.47 9.35
CA ALA A 9 2.60 -4.83 8.59
C ALA A 9 2.82 -6.09 7.74
N ALA A 10 1.76 -6.87 7.59
CA ALA A 10 1.71 -7.97 6.64
C ALA A 10 1.68 -7.45 5.20
N ILE A 11 1.02 -6.32 4.94
CA ILE A 11 1.01 -5.66 3.62
C ILE A 11 1.69 -4.30 3.73
N ASN A 12 2.80 -4.17 3.00
CA ASN A 12 3.60 -2.95 2.93
C ASN A 12 3.45 -2.33 1.56
N VAL A 13 2.93 -1.11 1.50
CA VAL A 13 2.79 -0.37 0.26
C VAL A 13 3.74 0.82 0.21
N TYR A 14 4.43 1.00 -0.92
CA TYR A 14 5.50 1.98 -1.09
C TYR A 14 5.09 3.04 -2.10
N VAL A 15 5.20 4.30 -1.72
CA VAL A 15 4.91 5.47 -2.56
C VAL A 15 6.04 6.48 -2.44
N GLU A 16 6.36 7.17 -3.54
CA GLU A 16 7.29 8.31 -3.53
C GLU A 16 6.51 9.61 -3.40
N SER A 17 5.83 9.78 -2.28
CA SER A 17 5.03 10.98 -2.02
C SER A 17 4.81 11.17 -0.53
N THR A 18 4.93 12.41 -0.06
CA THR A 18 4.61 12.82 1.30
C THR A 18 3.51 13.89 1.25
N PRO A 19 2.52 13.88 2.17
CA PRO A 19 1.58 14.99 2.30
C PRO A 19 2.32 16.32 2.56
N ASN A 20 1.98 17.37 1.82
CA ASN A 20 2.60 18.69 1.97
C ASN A 20 2.04 19.43 3.21
N ILE A 21 2.32 18.87 4.39
CA ILE A 21 1.94 19.38 5.71
C ILE A 21 3.15 19.11 6.62
N ASP A 22 3.59 20.11 7.38
CA ASP A 22 4.85 20.09 8.14
C ASP A 22 5.02 18.84 9.01
N LYS A 23 3.96 18.45 9.73
CA LYS A 23 3.92 17.22 10.55
C LYS A 23 4.39 15.99 9.79
N TYR A 24 4.00 15.84 8.52
CA TYR A 24 4.48 14.73 7.71
C TYR A 24 5.85 15.05 7.16
N LEU A 25 6.12 16.23 6.60
CA LEU A 25 7.43 16.56 6.02
C LEU A 25 8.60 16.26 6.99
N GLU A 26 8.46 16.63 8.26
CA GLU A 26 9.45 16.43 9.34
C GLU A 26 9.50 14.99 9.89
N GLN A 27 8.49 14.16 9.60
CA GLN A 27 8.42 12.80 10.12
C GLN A 27 9.56 11.92 9.57
N THR A 28 10.33 11.31 10.47
CA THR A 28 11.45 10.42 10.14
C THR A 28 11.16 8.93 10.38
N THR A 29 10.11 8.64 11.15
CA THR A 29 9.73 7.29 11.59
C THR A 29 8.39 6.83 11.00
N CYS A 30 8.05 5.56 11.22
CA CYS A 30 6.72 5.03 10.94
C CYS A 30 5.86 5.12 12.20
N ARG A 31 4.62 5.57 12.05
CA ARG A 31 3.64 5.64 13.14
C ARG A 31 2.25 5.30 12.63
N PHE A 32 1.41 4.86 13.54
CA PHE A 32 -0.02 4.75 13.28
C PHE A 32 -0.64 6.11 13.03
N MET A 33 -1.69 6.11 12.22
CA MET A 33 -2.56 7.26 12.04
C MET A 33 -3.56 7.37 13.19
N ASP A 34 -3.96 8.59 13.50
CA ASP A 34 -5.03 8.87 14.45
C ASP A 34 -6.41 8.83 13.76
N MET A 35 -7.46 8.66 14.55
CA MET A 35 -8.83 8.80 14.05
C MET A 35 -9.02 10.18 13.39
N ASN A 36 -9.73 10.23 12.27
CA ASN A 36 -9.93 11.42 11.42
C ASN A 36 -8.68 11.98 10.72
N GLU A 37 -7.48 11.43 10.96
CA GLU A 37 -6.26 11.95 10.35
C GLU A 37 -6.24 11.76 8.82
N ILE A 38 -6.78 10.64 8.32
CA ILE A 38 -6.97 10.41 6.88
C ILE A 38 -7.84 11.51 6.25
N ASN A 39 -8.94 11.88 6.91
CA ASN A 39 -9.83 12.95 6.44
C ASN A 39 -9.10 14.30 6.45
N ALA A 40 -8.38 14.61 7.53
CA ALA A 40 -7.60 15.84 7.65
C ALA A 40 -6.53 15.97 6.55
N ILE A 41 -5.78 14.90 6.26
CA ILE A 41 -4.82 14.90 5.14
C ILE A 41 -5.55 15.14 3.81
N GLY A 42 -6.68 14.45 3.58
CA GLY A 42 -7.45 14.59 2.34
C GLY A 42 -7.95 16.02 2.08
N GLN A 43 -8.20 16.78 3.14
CA GLN A 43 -8.60 18.19 3.06
C GLN A 43 -7.41 19.13 2.88
N GLN A 44 -6.31 18.92 3.62
CA GLN A 44 -5.18 19.86 3.68
C GLN A 44 -4.13 19.62 2.57
N ALA A 45 -3.82 18.36 2.25
CA ALA A 45 -2.81 17.99 1.25
C ALA A 45 -3.40 17.79 -0.17
N GLY A 46 -4.66 18.19 -0.36
CA GLY A 46 -5.34 18.20 -1.64
C GLY A 46 -5.88 16.85 -2.11
N ASN A 47 -6.54 16.89 -3.28
CA ASN A 47 -7.30 15.77 -3.84
C ASN A 47 -6.43 14.51 -4.11
N GLY A 48 -5.12 14.63 -4.25
CA GLY A 48 -4.21 13.50 -4.48
C GLY A 48 -4.26 12.46 -3.35
N TRP A 49 -4.10 12.91 -2.10
CA TRP A 49 -4.08 12.00 -0.94
C TRP A 49 -5.44 11.37 -0.66
N ARG A 50 -6.53 12.12 -0.87
CA ARG A 50 -7.89 11.57 -0.80
C ARG A 50 -8.05 10.38 -1.76
N LYS A 51 -7.49 10.44 -2.96
CA LYS A 51 -7.53 9.32 -3.92
C LYS A 51 -6.71 8.13 -3.42
N VAL A 52 -5.50 8.37 -2.93
CA VAL A 52 -4.62 7.32 -2.40
C VAL A 52 -5.33 6.52 -1.31
N PHE A 53 -5.89 7.18 -0.30
CA PHE A 53 -6.58 6.48 0.80
C PHE A 53 -7.86 5.78 0.32
N ASN A 54 -8.62 6.37 -0.59
CA ASN A 54 -9.83 5.73 -1.13
C ASN A 54 -9.51 4.47 -1.93
N VAL A 55 -8.52 4.53 -2.82
CA VAL A 55 -8.11 3.39 -3.63
C VAL A 55 -7.48 2.31 -2.73
N TYR A 56 -6.69 2.71 -1.73
CA TYR A 56 -6.12 1.75 -0.77
C TYR A 56 -7.21 1.02 0.01
N ALA A 57 -8.19 1.75 0.56
CA ALA A 57 -9.30 1.16 1.28
C ALA A 57 -10.11 0.20 0.41
N LYS A 58 -10.44 0.59 -0.83
CA LYS A 58 -11.13 -0.28 -1.79
C LYS A 58 -10.34 -1.54 -2.08
N PHE A 59 -9.03 -1.40 -2.32
CA PHE A 59 -8.15 -2.53 -2.57
C PHE A 59 -8.16 -3.53 -1.42
N ILE A 60 -7.94 -3.10 -0.19
CA ILE A 60 -7.91 -4.03 0.95
C ILE A 60 -9.31 -4.62 1.23
N TYR A 61 -10.35 -3.82 1.08
CA TYR A 61 -11.73 -4.29 1.23
C TYR A 61 -12.09 -5.36 0.21
N GLU A 62 -11.71 -5.17 -1.07
CA GLU A 62 -11.93 -6.15 -2.13
C GLU A 62 -11.05 -7.39 -1.98
N LEU A 63 -9.80 -7.21 -1.52
CA LEU A 63 -8.94 -8.32 -1.13
C LEU A 63 -9.64 -9.21 -0.09
N SER A 64 -10.54 -8.63 0.72
CA SER A 64 -11.38 -9.31 1.70
C SER A 64 -10.55 -9.89 2.85
N THR A 65 -9.69 -9.06 3.44
CA THR A 65 -8.97 -9.37 4.69
C THR A 65 -9.92 -9.33 5.89
N ASP A 66 -9.62 -10.07 6.95
CA ASP A 66 -10.45 -10.10 8.17
C ASP A 66 -10.59 -8.72 8.82
N GLU A 67 -9.52 -7.92 8.79
CA GLU A 67 -9.55 -6.54 9.29
C GLU A 67 -10.54 -5.67 8.52
N ALA A 68 -10.74 -5.91 7.21
CA ALA A 68 -11.66 -5.11 6.39
C ALA A 68 -13.09 -5.64 6.39
N ARG A 69 -13.28 -6.98 6.46
CA ARG A 69 -14.61 -7.63 6.52
C ARG A 69 -15.41 -7.26 7.77
N SER A 70 -14.74 -6.82 8.83
CA SER A 70 -15.37 -6.36 10.07
C SER A 70 -16.12 -5.03 9.92
N PHE A 71 -16.10 -4.41 8.74
CA PHE A 71 -16.76 -3.14 8.43
C PHE A 71 -17.78 -3.31 7.31
N GLU A 72 -18.84 -2.51 7.31
CA GLU A 72 -19.95 -2.64 6.34
C GLU A 72 -19.55 -2.26 4.90
N ASN A 73 -18.54 -1.41 4.76
CA ASN A 73 -18.04 -0.93 3.49
C ASN A 73 -16.62 -0.38 3.62
N TRP A 74 -15.96 -0.20 2.48
CA TRP A 74 -14.59 0.29 2.42
C TRP A 74 -14.43 1.71 3.00
N GLN A 75 -15.46 2.55 2.98
CA GLN A 75 -15.41 3.89 3.56
C GLN A 75 -15.31 3.83 5.09
N GLN A 76 -16.11 2.97 5.73
CA GLN A 76 -16.00 2.76 7.18
C GLN A 76 -14.64 2.19 7.56
N PHE A 77 -14.15 1.19 6.82
CA PHE A 77 -12.80 0.64 7.02
C PHE A 77 -11.72 1.72 6.88
N ARG A 78 -11.80 2.54 5.83
CA ARG A 78 -10.88 3.68 5.61
C ARG A 78 -10.82 4.60 6.83
N ASP A 79 -11.98 4.98 7.34
CA ASP A 79 -12.06 6.03 8.36
C ASP A 79 -11.75 5.51 9.77
N LYS A 80 -11.92 4.20 10.01
CA LYS A 80 -11.81 3.60 11.36
C LYS A 80 -10.58 2.73 11.58
N GLN A 81 -10.02 2.11 10.54
CA GLN A 81 -8.98 1.08 10.72
C GLN A 81 -7.77 1.25 9.80
N LEU A 82 -7.96 1.70 8.55
CA LEU A 82 -6.87 1.81 7.57
C LEU A 82 -5.68 2.61 8.14
N LEU A 83 -4.51 1.97 8.27
CA LEU A 83 -3.25 2.56 8.78
C LEU A 83 -3.34 3.07 10.24
N GLN A 84 -4.41 2.76 10.96
CA GLN A 84 -4.59 3.07 12.38
C GLN A 84 -4.14 1.89 13.25
N VAL A 85 -4.15 2.07 14.57
CA VAL A 85 -3.80 1.02 15.52
C VAL A 85 -4.67 -0.22 15.30
N GLY A 86 -4.04 -1.40 15.32
CA GLY A 86 -4.69 -2.68 15.04
C GLY A 86 -4.71 -3.08 13.56
N SER A 87 -4.29 -2.20 12.64
CA SER A 87 -4.17 -2.56 11.22
C SER A 87 -2.89 -3.33 10.93
N SER A 88 -2.99 -4.26 9.98
CA SER A 88 -1.86 -5.04 9.45
C SER A 88 -1.25 -4.41 8.20
N LEU A 89 -1.46 -3.10 8.02
CA LEU A 89 -1.10 -2.33 6.83
C LEU A 89 -0.06 -1.24 7.12
N CYS A 90 0.81 -1.01 6.14
CA CYS A 90 1.76 0.11 6.16
C CYS A 90 1.79 0.84 4.82
N LEU A 91 1.90 2.17 4.86
CA LEU A 91 2.18 3.03 3.74
C LEU A 91 3.52 3.74 3.95
N TRP A 92 4.55 3.31 3.22
CA TRP A 92 5.87 3.94 3.23
C TRP A 92 5.87 5.13 2.27
N LEU A 93 6.06 6.35 2.82
CA LEU A 93 5.95 7.63 2.09
C LEU A 93 7.20 7.97 1.27
N SER A 94 8.32 7.30 1.58
CA SER A 94 9.54 7.30 0.80
C SER A 94 10.46 6.20 1.32
N CYS A 95 11.20 5.59 0.40
CA CYS A 95 12.14 4.51 0.68
C CYS A 95 13.23 4.49 -0.39
N SER A 96 14.49 4.28 0.01
CA SER A 96 15.59 3.97 -0.93
C SER A 96 15.55 2.49 -1.37
N ALA A 97 16.31 2.15 -2.41
CA ALA A 97 16.42 0.76 -2.87
C ALA A 97 17.00 -0.17 -1.78
N GLU A 98 17.96 0.30 -0.99
CA GLU A 98 18.59 -0.43 0.11
C GLU A 98 17.63 -0.61 1.29
N GLN A 99 16.83 0.42 1.58
CA GLN A 99 15.79 0.34 2.60
C GLN A 99 14.71 -0.68 2.21
N LEU A 100 14.29 -0.70 0.94
CA LEU A 100 13.31 -1.66 0.45
C LEU A 100 13.85 -3.09 0.52
N LYS A 101 15.07 -3.33 0.01
CA LYS A 101 15.73 -4.63 0.08
C LYS A 101 15.82 -5.15 1.52
N ARG A 102 16.16 -4.28 2.47
CA ARG A 102 16.21 -4.65 3.90
C ARG A 102 14.84 -5.02 4.46
N ASN A 103 13.78 -4.34 4.05
CA ASN A 103 12.42 -4.69 4.49
C ASN A 103 11.96 -6.02 3.90
N ILE A 104 12.16 -6.23 2.59
CA ILE A 104 11.83 -7.49 1.91
C ILE A 104 12.52 -8.68 2.58
N ASN A 105 13.79 -8.54 2.93
CA ASN A 105 14.55 -9.65 3.52
C ASN A 105 14.24 -9.92 4.99
N LYS A 106 13.40 -9.11 5.65
CA LYS A 106 13.15 -9.18 7.11
C LYS A 106 11.81 -9.79 7.48
N SER A 107 10.90 -9.98 6.54
CA SER A 107 9.54 -10.41 6.83
C SER A 107 8.96 -11.18 5.65
N ASP A 108 8.12 -12.15 5.94
CA ASP A 108 7.26 -12.82 4.95
C ASP A 108 6.05 -11.94 4.55
N ALA A 109 6.25 -10.63 4.52
CA ALA A 109 5.23 -9.65 4.18
C ALA A 109 5.11 -9.50 2.67
N ILE A 110 3.95 -9.03 2.23
CA ILE A 110 3.75 -8.60 0.85
C ILE A 110 4.22 -7.15 0.68
N HIS A 111 4.90 -6.91 -0.43
CA HIS A 111 5.43 -5.60 -0.79
C HIS A 111 4.80 -5.09 -2.09
N ILE A 112 4.09 -3.97 -2.04
CA ILE A 112 3.44 -3.37 -3.21
C ILE A 112 4.09 -2.02 -3.50
N VAL A 113 4.69 -1.87 -4.67
CA VAL A 113 5.30 -0.61 -5.11
C VAL A 113 4.35 0.12 -6.05
N MET A 114 3.86 1.27 -5.61
CA MET A 114 2.93 2.10 -6.38
C MET A 114 3.68 2.89 -7.48
N GLY A 115 3.32 2.62 -8.73
CA GLY A 115 3.75 3.40 -9.88
C GLY A 115 5.07 2.94 -10.49
N LYS A 116 5.04 2.72 -11.82
CA LYS A 116 6.20 2.31 -12.63
C LYS A 116 7.39 3.27 -12.53
N GLY A 117 7.12 4.58 -12.44
CA GLY A 117 8.16 5.59 -12.29
C GLY A 117 8.96 5.43 -10.99
N TYR A 118 8.28 5.12 -9.88
CA TYR A 118 8.95 4.89 -8.61
C TYR A 118 9.68 3.55 -8.60
N ALA A 119 9.07 2.50 -9.14
CA ALA A 119 9.74 1.21 -9.31
C ALA A 119 11.03 1.32 -10.13
N LYS A 120 11.07 2.20 -11.15
CA LYS A 120 12.29 2.48 -11.92
C LYS A 120 13.37 3.12 -11.06
N LYS A 121 13.05 4.12 -10.24
CA LYS A 121 14.00 4.74 -9.30
C LYS A 121 14.54 3.74 -8.28
N LEU A 122 13.74 2.76 -7.89
CA LEU A 122 14.15 1.66 -7.01
C LEU A 122 14.92 0.55 -7.73
N SER A 123 15.19 0.69 -9.04
CA SER A 123 15.85 -0.32 -9.87
C SER A 123 15.14 -1.68 -9.89
N LEU A 124 13.80 -1.66 -9.84
CA LEU A 124 12.97 -2.87 -9.81
C LEU A 124 12.46 -3.29 -11.20
N THR A 125 12.32 -2.36 -12.14
CA THR A 125 11.64 -2.62 -13.43
C THR A 125 12.27 -3.75 -14.24
N GLU A 126 13.60 -3.80 -14.27
CA GLU A 126 14.36 -4.86 -14.98
C GLU A 126 14.54 -6.13 -14.14
N ARG A 127 14.10 -6.11 -12.89
CA ARG A 127 14.28 -7.20 -11.91
C ARG A 127 12.99 -7.93 -11.58
N CYS A 128 11.87 -7.48 -12.14
CA CYS A 128 10.55 -8.06 -11.96
C CYS A 128 10.04 -8.58 -13.30
N PHE A 129 9.23 -9.63 -13.25
CA PHE A 129 8.54 -10.16 -14.41
C PHE A 129 7.30 -9.32 -14.70
N TRP A 130 7.22 -8.72 -15.89
CA TRP A 130 6.05 -7.92 -16.29
C TRP A 130 4.94 -8.83 -16.80
N LEU A 131 3.77 -8.74 -16.17
CA LEU A 131 2.55 -9.48 -16.54
C LEU A 131 1.70 -8.70 -17.55
N SER A 132 1.84 -7.37 -17.55
CA SER A 132 1.19 -6.44 -18.47
C SER A 132 1.99 -5.14 -18.52
N GLU A 133 1.46 -4.09 -19.17
CA GLU A 133 2.11 -2.77 -19.15
C GLU A 133 2.12 -2.11 -17.76
N ASP A 134 1.16 -2.50 -16.92
CA ASP A 134 0.81 -1.89 -15.64
C ASP A 134 1.32 -2.67 -14.43
N PHE A 135 1.45 -3.99 -14.55
CA PHE A 135 1.75 -4.89 -13.45
C PHE A 135 3.02 -5.69 -13.70
N ALA A 136 3.84 -5.78 -12.66
CA ALA A 136 4.98 -6.69 -12.60
C ALA A 136 5.05 -7.37 -11.24
N ILE A 137 5.67 -8.53 -11.19
CA ILE A 137 5.78 -9.34 -9.99
C ILE A 137 7.20 -9.86 -9.83
N LYS A 138 7.59 -10.07 -8.57
CA LYS A 138 8.79 -10.83 -8.20
C LYS A 138 8.44 -11.74 -7.03
N SER A 139 8.02 -12.95 -7.37
CA SER A 139 7.37 -13.87 -6.44
C SER A 139 8.29 -14.32 -5.30
N GLU A 140 9.60 -14.48 -5.56
CA GLU A 140 10.60 -14.86 -4.55
C GLU A 140 10.75 -13.80 -3.45
N GLN A 141 10.27 -12.59 -3.69
CA GLN A 141 10.33 -11.45 -2.78
C GLN A 141 8.94 -10.95 -2.36
N GLN A 142 7.88 -11.71 -2.67
CA GLN A 142 6.48 -11.34 -2.42
C GLN A 142 6.16 -9.89 -2.87
N LEU A 143 6.76 -9.47 -3.98
CA LEU A 143 6.73 -8.09 -4.45
C LEU A 143 5.89 -7.94 -5.71
N ILE A 144 5.01 -6.95 -5.71
CA ILE A 144 4.22 -6.53 -6.86
C ILE A 144 4.49 -5.05 -7.15
N ILE A 145 4.67 -4.72 -8.42
CA ILE A 145 4.57 -3.35 -8.94
C ILE A 145 3.18 -3.21 -9.55
N CYS A 146 2.47 -2.14 -9.18
CA CYS A 146 1.15 -1.82 -9.72
C CYS A 146 1.06 -0.34 -10.15
N PRO A 147 -0.03 0.07 -10.82
CA PRO A 147 -0.32 1.47 -11.04
C PRO A 147 -0.43 2.28 -9.74
N TYR A 148 -0.29 3.60 -9.85
CA TYR A 148 -0.45 4.48 -8.70
C TYR A 148 -1.88 4.41 -8.15
N PHE A 149 -2.06 4.64 -6.85
CA PHE A 149 -3.37 4.63 -6.18
C PHE A 149 -4.19 5.89 -6.50
N ASP A 150 -4.51 6.07 -7.78
CA ASP A 150 -5.43 7.05 -8.34
C ASP A 150 -6.43 6.26 -9.18
N TYR A 151 -7.74 6.52 -9.05
CA TYR A 151 -8.78 5.77 -9.77
C TYR A 151 -8.68 5.86 -11.30
N ARG A 152 -7.90 6.82 -11.84
CA ARG A 152 -7.58 6.89 -13.28
C ARG A 152 -6.49 5.90 -13.70
N GLN A 153 -5.66 5.47 -12.76
CA GLN A 153 -4.52 4.58 -13.00
C GLN A 153 -4.81 3.16 -12.50
N LEU A 154 -5.28 3.03 -11.27
CA LEU A 154 -5.74 1.79 -10.65
C LEU A 154 -7.28 1.83 -10.56
N THR A 155 -7.93 1.53 -11.68
CA THR A 155 -9.39 1.42 -11.78
C THR A 155 -9.91 0.24 -10.95
N ASN A 156 -11.23 0.13 -10.77
CA ASN A 156 -11.81 -1.00 -10.03
C ASN A 156 -11.40 -2.35 -10.68
N GLU A 157 -11.39 -2.44 -12.01
CA GLU A 157 -10.99 -3.66 -12.72
C GLU A 157 -9.53 -4.03 -12.43
N LYS A 158 -8.65 -3.03 -12.32
CA LYS A 158 -7.25 -3.24 -11.95
C LYS A 158 -7.06 -3.56 -10.48
N ILE A 159 -7.93 -3.07 -9.59
CA ILE A 159 -7.98 -3.50 -8.19
C ILE A 159 -8.35 -5.00 -8.13
N THR A 160 -9.38 -5.42 -8.87
CA THR A 160 -9.77 -6.83 -8.97
C THR A 160 -8.61 -7.69 -9.46
N TYR A 161 -7.92 -7.25 -10.52
CA TYR A 161 -6.74 -7.95 -11.03
C TYR A 161 -5.63 -8.05 -9.98
N LEU A 162 -5.32 -6.95 -9.27
CA LEU A 162 -4.33 -6.96 -8.19
C LEU A 162 -4.69 -7.95 -7.08
N CYS A 163 -5.96 -7.99 -6.66
CA CYS A 163 -6.45 -8.92 -5.66
C CYS A 163 -6.33 -10.38 -6.12
N GLN A 164 -6.69 -10.67 -7.38
CA GLN A 164 -6.53 -12.00 -7.96
C GLN A 164 -5.06 -12.42 -8.03
N LEU A 165 -4.19 -11.51 -8.46
CA LEU A 165 -2.76 -11.75 -8.53
C LEU A 165 -2.16 -12.10 -7.17
N LEU A 166 -2.55 -11.38 -6.12
CA LEU A 166 -2.14 -11.67 -4.74
C LEU A 166 -2.61 -13.06 -4.29
N LYS A 167 -3.89 -13.37 -4.48
CA LYS A 167 -4.49 -14.66 -4.08
C LYS A 167 -3.86 -15.85 -4.80
N GLN A 168 -3.49 -15.68 -6.07
CA GLN A 168 -2.89 -16.73 -6.89
C GLN A 168 -1.39 -16.91 -6.62
N SER A 169 -0.66 -15.79 -6.44
CA SER A 169 0.80 -15.82 -6.31
C SER A 169 1.24 -16.10 -4.87
N PHE A 170 0.43 -15.72 -3.88
CA PHE A 170 0.76 -15.80 -2.45
C PHE A 170 -0.40 -16.43 -1.65
N PRO A 171 -0.82 -17.67 -1.98
CA PRO A 171 -2.02 -18.27 -1.42
C PRO A 171 -1.93 -18.50 0.10
N ASP A 172 -0.76 -18.89 0.61
CA ASP A 172 -0.59 -19.17 2.04
C ASP A 172 -0.56 -17.88 2.88
N PHE A 173 0.04 -16.81 2.34
CA PHE A 173 -0.06 -15.49 2.95
C PHE A 173 -1.51 -15.01 3.01
N TYR A 174 -2.25 -15.15 1.90
CA TYR A 174 -3.64 -14.70 1.85
C TYR A 174 -4.52 -15.44 2.87
N LYS A 175 -4.34 -16.76 3.02
CA LYS A 175 -5.05 -17.56 4.05
C LYS A 175 -4.77 -17.08 5.47
N ALA A 176 -3.59 -16.53 5.74
CA ALA A 176 -3.25 -16.01 7.07
C ALA A 176 -3.88 -14.65 7.37
N LEU A 177 -4.43 -13.96 6.35
CA LEU A 177 -5.12 -12.68 6.48
C LEU A 177 -6.65 -12.77 6.44
N SER A 178 -7.22 -13.97 6.25
CA SER A 178 -8.61 -14.21 5.85
C SER A 178 -9.30 -15.30 6.66
#